data_AF-A0A937APZ9-F1
#
_entry.id   AF-A0A937APZ9-F1
#
_cell.length_a   1.000
_cell.length_b   1.000
_cell.length_c   1.000
_cell.angle_alpha   90.00
_cell.angle_beta   90.00
_cell.angle_gamma   90.00
#
_symmetry.space_group_name_H-M   'P 1'
#
loop_
_entity.id
_entity.type
_entity.pdbx_description
1 polymer ?
#
loop_
_entity_poly.entity_id
_entity_poly.type
_entity_poly.pdbx_seq_one_letter_code
_entity_poly.pdbx_strand_id
1 'polypeptide(L)'
;MTHPVFTEEHDLIRAQLRRFVEERVKPHGAKWEEAGFVPRDVLAEMGALGFFSLRVPEALGGAGLDARASVVLAEEVGRSTHGGFAITVLVHTDMASPHLVRFGTRRQLEKYLPGIDYRRLVVGRTLVAAARRDPPLVIGDGVHTVRQLVDQVNADPKRGEGHATSLTKIRFDDIARARLKEQGMDETSVPALGQRVVLRNNANLSTGGTATDVTDEVHPEVAARAIAAARWWAWTSAA
;
A
#
# COMPACT_ATOMS: atom_id res chain seq x y z
N MET A 1 17.10 20.68 -15.33
CA MET A 1 17.54 19.95 -16.54
C MET A 1 17.24 18.49 -16.29
N THR A 2 16.37 17.88 -17.08
CA THR A 2 16.12 16.44 -17.06
C THR A 2 17.40 15.73 -17.48
N HIS A 3 17.92 14.87 -16.60
CA HIS A 3 19.13 14.11 -16.87
C HIS A 3 18.81 13.04 -17.93
N PRO A 4 19.63 12.81 -18.97
CA PRO A 4 19.29 11.94 -20.11
C PRO A 4 19.03 10.47 -19.73
N VAL A 5 19.37 10.07 -18.51
CA VAL A 5 19.19 8.71 -17.97
C VAL A 5 17.92 8.57 -17.12
N PHE A 6 17.40 9.67 -16.54
CA PHE A 6 16.29 9.63 -15.59
C PHE A 6 15.00 10.18 -16.22
N THR A 7 13.87 9.56 -15.87
CA THR A 7 12.53 10.00 -16.31
C THR A 7 11.94 11.00 -15.31
N GLU A 8 10.81 11.62 -15.67
CA GLU A 8 10.08 12.51 -14.77
C GLU A 8 9.67 11.84 -13.45
N GLU A 9 9.26 10.57 -13.48
CA GLU A 9 8.95 9.79 -12.27
C GLU A 9 10.16 9.61 -11.36
N HIS A 10 11.34 9.37 -11.94
CA HIS A 10 12.59 9.30 -11.19
C HIS A 10 12.92 10.64 -10.51
N ASP A 11 12.72 11.75 -11.20
CA ASP A 11 12.96 13.09 -10.66
C ASP A 11 11.94 13.46 -9.56
N LEU A 12 10.68 13.04 -9.70
CA LEU A 12 9.65 13.24 -8.69
C LEU A 12 9.97 12.49 -7.38
N ILE A 13 10.33 11.21 -7.49
CA ILE A 13 10.74 10.39 -6.35
C ILE A 13 12.02 10.93 -5.72
N ARG A 14 12.99 11.36 -6.54
CA ARG A 14 14.20 12.01 -6.05
C ARG A 14 13.87 13.21 -5.17
N ALA A 15 12.98 14.09 -5.62
CA ALA A 15 12.58 15.27 -4.86
C ALA A 15 11.88 14.91 -3.53
N GLN A 16 11.01 13.89 -3.54
CA GLN A 16 10.34 13.41 -2.34
C GLN A 16 11.32 12.78 -1.33
N LEU A 17 12.20 11.89 -1.79
CA LEU A 17 13.24 11.27 -0.97
C LEU A 17 14.18 12.32 -0.39
N ARG A 18 14.58 13.31 -1.20
CA ARG A 18 15.43 14.40 -0.73
C ARG A 18 14.79 15.15 0.43
N ARG A 19 13.54 15.58 0.28
CA ARG A 19 12.82 16.28 1.36
C ARG A 19 12.75 15.41 2.62
N PHE A 20 12.40 14.13 2.48
CA PHE A 20 12.37 13.21 3.61
C PHE A 20 13.74 13.11 4.30
N VAL A 21 14.83 12.99 3.54
CA VAL A 21 16.18 12.89 4.09
C VAL A 21 16.60 14.18 4.79
N GLU A 22 16.35 15.35 4.19
CA GLU A 22 16.72 16.65 4.78
C GLU A 22 15.91 16.95 6.05
N GLU A 23 14.60 16.65 6.05
CA GLU A 23 13.69 17.05 7.13
C GLU A 23 13.55 16.01 8.24
N ARG A 24 13.61 14.72 7.91
CA ARG A 24 13.33 13.61 8.85
C ARG A 24 14.57 12.83 9.25
N VAL A 25 15.59 12.76 8.40
CA VAL A 25 16.77 11.91 8.66
C VAL A 25 17.92 12.74 9.21
N LYS A 26 18.42 13.73 8.47
CA LYS A 26 19.61 14.49 8.88
C LYS A 26 19.53 15.12 10.27
N PRO A 27 18.40 15.69 10.73
CA PRO A 27 18.32 16.27 12.08
C PRO A 27 18.45 15.25 13.22
N HIS A 28 18.26 13.97 12.92
CA HIS A 28 18.11 12.91 13.92
C HIS A 28 19.12 11.76 13.78
N GLY A 29 19.70 11.56 12.59
CA GLY A 29 20.49 10.38 12.25
C GLY A 29 21.71 10.14 13.13
N ALA A 30 22.37 11.19 13.62
CA ALA A 30 23.49 11.03 14.56
C ALA A 30 23.08 10.30 15.85
N LYS A 31 21.87 10.56 16.36
CA LYS A 31 21.34 9.85 17.55
C LYS A 31 21.04 8.39 17.25
N TRP A 32 20.65 8.08 16.02
CA TRP A 32 20.34 6.71 15.59
C TRP A 32 21.61 5.87 15.43
N GLU A 33 22.67 6.48 14.90
CA GLU A 33 24.01 5.86 14.83
C GLU A 33 24.53 5.56 16.24
N GLU A 34 24.45 6.51 17.16
CA GLU A 34 24.85 6.31 18.57
C GLU A 34 24.01 5.23 19.26
N ALA A 35 22.69 5.22 19.02
CA ALA A 35 21.78 4.21 19.56
C ALA A 35 21.91 2.84 18.88
N GLY A 36 22.59 2.75 17.73
CA GLY A 36 22.78 1.52 16.97
C GLY A 36 21.53 1.01 16.23
N PHE A 37 20.48 1.83 16.06
CA PHE A 37 19.30 1.44 15.29
C PHE A 37 18.57 2.63 14.66
N VAL A 38 17.89 2.38 13.53
CA VAL A 38 16.94 3.31 12.93
C VAL A 38 15.56 3.12 13.56
N PRO A 39 14.90 4.18 14.05
CA PRO A 39 13.57 4.09 14.63
C PRO A 39 12.52 3.47 13.68
N ARG A 40 11.66 2.60 14.21
CA ARG A 40 10.66 1.86 13.44
C ARG A 40 9.58 2.74 12.83
N ASP A 41 9.23 3.83 13.49
CA ASP A 41 8.28 4.84 13.03
C ASP A 41 8.80 5.57 11.78
N VAL A 42 10.10 5.89 11.72
CA VAL A 42 10.73 6.46 10.52
C VAL A 42 10.64 5.48 9.35
N LEU A 43 10.92 4.19 9.58
CA LEU A 43 10.79 3.16 8.55
C LEU A 43 9.31 2.98 8.13
N ALA A 44 8.36 3.04 9.08
CA ALA A 44 6.94 2.96 8.78
C ALA A 44 6.47 4.15 7.93
N GLU A 45 6.97 5.36 8.22
CA GLU A 45 6.70 6.56 7.43
C GLU A 45 7.25 6.42 5.99
N MET A 46 8.49 5.93 5.84
CA MET A 46 9.05 5.62 4.51
C MET A 46 8.22 4.58 3.74
N GLY A 47 7.73 3.56 4.45
CA GLY A 47 6.84 2.54 3.87
C GLY A 47 5.51 3.13 3.40
N ALA A 48 4.90 4.01 4.20
CA ALA A 48 3.66 4.71 3.85
C ALA A 48 3.81 5.64 2.64
N LEU A 49 5.00 6.20 2.45
CA LEU A 49 5.38 6.99 1.26
C LEU A 49 5.73 6.13 0.04
N GLY A 50 5.75 4.80 0.17
CA GLY A 50 6.02 3.87 -0.93
C GLY A 50 7.50 3.67 -1.27
N PHE A 51 8.43 4.19 -0.45
CA PHE A 51 9.87 4.14 -0.77
C PHE A 51 10.46 2.72 -0.72
N PHE A 52 9.80 1.77 -0.04
CA PHE A 52 10.27 0.38 0.03
C PHE A 52 9.82 -0.51 -1.12
N SER A 53 8.91 -0.03 -1.97
CA SER A 53 8.29 -0.82 -3.04
C SER A 53 8.48 -0.20 -4.42
N LEU A 54 9.46 0.70 -4.59
CA LEU A 54 9.71 1.43 -5.84
C LEU A 54 9.82 0.51 -7.07
N ARG A 55 10.54 -0.62 -6.92
CA ARG A 55 10.76 -1.60 -8.00
C ARG A 55 9.87 -2.83 -7.91
N VAL A 56 9.00 -2.89 -6.90
CA VAL A 56 8.03 -3.97 -6.78
C VAL A 56 6.98 -3.75 -7.89
N PRO A 57 6.59 -4.80 -8.64
CA PRO A 57 5.56 -4.65 -9.66
C PRO A 57 4.26 -4.06 -9.10
N GLU A 58 3.58 -3.22 -9.87
CA GLU A 58 2.29 -2.65 -9.49
C GLU A 58 1.24 -3.70 -9.15
N ALA A 59 1.29 -4.87 -9.81
CA ALA A 59 0.43 -6.01 -9.52
C ALA A 59 0.59 -6.56 -8.08
N LEU A 60 1.68 -6.22 -7.41
CA LEU A 60 1.97 -6.56 -6.02
C LEU A 60 1.93 -5.33 -5.10
N GLY A 61 1.39 -4.20 -5.59
CA GLY A 61 1.26 -2.94 -4.85
C GLY A 61 2.52 -2.09 -4.73
N GLY A 62 3.51 -2.31 -5.59
CA GLY A 62 4.67 -1.41 -5.72
C GLY A 62 4.52 -0.35 -6.81
N ALA A 63 5.56 0.46 -7.01
CA ALA A 63 5.54 1.54 -8.01
C ALA A 63 5.97 1.08 -9.42
N GLY A 64 6.39 -0.18 -9.60
CA GLY A 64 6.69 -0.75 -10.92
C GLY A 64 7.90 -0.16 -11.64
N LEU A 65 8.74 0.63 -10.97
CA LEU A 65 9.86 1.33 -11.59
C LEU A 65 11.04 0.40 -11.89
N ASP A 66 11.92 0.89 -12.76
CA ASP A 66 13.10 0.16 -13.19
C ASP A 66 14.30 0.29 -12.23
N ALA A 67 15.44 -0.31 -12.60
CA ALA A 67 16.64 -0.33 -11.77
C ALA A 67 17.21 1.05 -11.45
N ARG A 68 16.92 2.08 -12.25
CA ARG A 68 17.36 3.46 -11.99
C ARG A 68 16.67 4.04 -10.75
N ALA A 69 15.48 3.57 -10.38
CA ALA A 69 14.85 3.95 -9.12
C ALA A 69 15.69 3.54 -7.89
N SER A 70 16.40 2.40 -7.95
CA SER A 70 17.38 2.03 -6.91
C SER A 70 18.56 2.99 -6.86
N VAL A 71 19.01 3.49 -8.02
CA VAL A 71 20.10 4.48 -8.07
C VAL A 71 19.65 5.78 -7.42
N VAL A 72 18.47 6.28 -7.76
CA VAL A 72 17.87 7.47 -7.12
C VAL A 72 17.76 7.28 -5.62
N LEU A 73 17.22 6.13 -5.18
CA LEU A 73 17.07 5.81 -3.77
C LEU A 73 18.43 5.82 -3.06
N ALA A 74 19.42 5.09 -3.59
CA ALA A 74 20.75 4.99 -3.02
C ALA A 74 21.46 6.35 -2.93
N GLU A 75 21.33 7.20 -3.96
CA GLU A 75 21.90 8.54 -3.94
C GLU A 75 21.26 9.41 -2.87
N GLU A 76 19.92 9.46 -2.79
CA GLU A 76 19.25 10.36 -1.84
C GLU A 76 19.36 9.85 -0.40
N VAL A 77 19.24 8.55 -0.12
CA VAL A 77 19.50 8.04 1.24
C VAL A 77 20.98 8.20 1.64
N GLY A 78 21.90 8.08 0.68
CA GLY A 78 23.33 8.33 0.89
C GLY A 78 23.64 9.79 1.24
N ARG A 79 22.86 10.76 0.74
CA ARG A 79 22.97 12.18 1.11
C ARG A 79 22.71 12.46 2.59
N SER A 80 22.09 11.53 3.31
CA SER A 80 21.92 11.64 4.76
C SER A 80 23.27 11.61 5.51
N THR A 81 24.31 11.03 4.90
CA THR A 81 25.62 10.75 5.51
C THR A 81 25.60 9.76 6.69
N HIS A 82 24.45 9.14 6.97
CA HIS A 82 24.25 8.15 8.03
C HIS A 82 24.22 6.74 7.42
N GLY A 83 25.34 6.03 7.55
CA GLY A 83 25.53 4.71 6.94
C GLY A 83 24.55 3.65 7.45
N GLY A 84 24.24 3.66 8.75
CA GLY A 84 23.28 2.75 9.36
C GLY A 84 21.87 2.94 8.80
N PHE A 85 21.44 4.20 8.58
CA PHE A 85 20.16 4.49 7.94
C PHE A 85 20.15 4.04 6.47
N ALA A 86 21.16 4.44 5.70
CA ALA A 86 21.23 4.11 4.28
C ALA A 86 21.20 2.60 4.04
N ILE A 87 22.01 1.82 4.77
CA ILE A 87 22.07 0.37 4.58
C ILE A 87 20.79 -0.33 5.06
N THR A 88 20.14 0.16 6.12
CA THR A 88 18.85 -0.37 6.59
C THR A 88 17.79 -0.30 5.48
N VAL A 89 17.73 0.83 4.78
CA VAL A 89 16.80 1.03 3.65
C VAL A 89 17.18 0.16 2.46
N LEU A 90 18.44 0.20 2.03
CA LEU A 90 18.90 -0.47 0.80
C LEU A 90 18.87 -2.00 0.92
N VAL A 91 19.15 -2.56 2.10
CA VAL A 91 19.00 -4.00 2.33
C VAL A 91 17.54 -4.42 2.16
N HIS A 92 16.58 -3.60 2.61
CA HIS A 92 15.17 -3.91 2.42
C HIS A 92 14.77 -3.91 0.94
N THR A 93 15.12 -2.84 0.20
CA THR A 93 14.68 -2.64 -1.18
C THR A 93 15.43 -3.46 -2.22
N ASP A 94 16.72 -3.66 -2.04
CA ASP A 94 17.60 -4.21 -3.07
C ASP A 94 18.16 -5.60 -2.73
N MET A 95 18.06 -6.03 -1.47
CA MET A 95 18.46 -7.38 -1.07
C MET A 95 17.26 -8.24 -0.67
N ALA A 96 16.38 -7.78 0.22
CA ALA A 96 15.28 -8.62 0.72
C ALA A 96 14.10 -8.73 -0.27
N SER A 97 13.48 -7.60 -0.61
CA SER A 97 12.27 -7.54 -1.44
C SER A 97 12.42 -8.20 -2.82
N PRO A 98 13.54 -8.08 -3.57
CA PRO A 98 13.67 -8.68 -4.88
C PRO A 98 13.66 -10.21 -4.86
N HIS A 99 14.25 -10.83 -3.83
CA HIS A 99 14.20 -12.29 -3.68
C HIS A 99 12.78 -12.78 -3.45
N LEU A 100 12.03 -12.04 -2.62
CA LEU A 100 10.63 -12.35 -2.36
C LEU A 100 9.77 -12.18 -3.61
N VAL A 101 9.93 -11.09 -4.36
CA VAL A 101 9.18 -10.84 -5.61
C VAL A 101 9.49 -11.91 -6.67
N ARG A 102 10.75 -12.32 -6.80
CA ARG A 102 11.20 -13.20 -7.89
C ARG A 102 10.99 -14.69 -7.59
N PHE A 103 11.16 -15.10 -6.34
CA PHE A 103 11.20 -16.51 -5.96
C PHE A 103 10.20 -16.87 -4.86
N GLY A 104 9.50 -15.88 -4.29
CA GLY A 104 8.50 -16.10 -3.27
C GLY A 104 7.32 -16.91 -3.81
N THR A 105 6.91 -17.91 -3.04
CA THR A 105 5.60 -18.54 -3.24
C THR A 105 4.49 -17.52 -3.04
N ARG A 106 3.32 -17.78 -3.62
CA ARG A 106 2.13 -16.92 -3.43
C ARG A 106 1.84 -16.63 -1.95
N ARG A 107 1.94 -17.65 -1.08
CA ARG A 107 1.78 -17.50 0.38
C ARG A 107 2.81 -16.55 0.99
N GLN A 108 4.06 -16.58 0.52
CA GLN A 108 5.09 -15.67 1.00
C GLN A 108 4.85 -14.25 0.48
N LEU A 109 4.48 -14.09 -0.79
CA LEU A 109 4.12 -12.79 -1.37
C LEU A 109 2.98 -12.13 -0.57
N GLU A 110 1.86 -12.83 -0.38
CA GLU A 110 0.70 -12.32 0.37
C GLU A 110 1.03 -12.00 1.84
N LYS A 111 1.96 -12.73 2.46
CA LYS A 111 2.36 -12.50 3.85
C LYS A 111 3.31 -11.31 4.03
N TYR A 112 4.20 -11.06 3.08
CA TYR A 112 5.35 -10.16 3.26
C TYR A 112 5.35 -8.92 2.33
N LEU A 113 4.55 -8.92 1.26
CA LEU A 113 4.34 -7.75 0.39
C LEU A 113 2.86 -7.33 0.47
N PRO A 114 2.52 -6.35 1.33
CA PRO A 114 1.16 -5.85 1.41
C PRO A 114 0.83 -5.05 0.14
N GLY A 115 0.14 -5.69 -0.80
CA GLY A 115 -0.38 -5.05 -2.01
C GLY A 115 -1.80 -4.52 -1.83
N ILE A 116 -2.22 -3.68 -2.77
CA ILE A 116 -3.62 -3.21 -2.87
C ILE A 116 -4.40 -4.23 -3.71
N ASP A 117 -5.55 -4.68 -3.20
CA ASP A 117 -6.42 -5.65 -3.89
C ASP A 117 -7.16 -4.97 -5.04
N TYR A 118 -6.87 -5.37 -6.29
CA TYR A 118 -7.63 -4.96 -7.46
C TYR A 118 -8.42 -6.13 -8.05
N ARG A 119 -9.69 -5.91 -8.36
CA ARG A 119 -10.48 -6.79 -9.25
C ARG A 119 -10.50 -6.21 -10.64
N ARG A 120 -10.26 -7.06 -11.65
CA ARG A 120 -10.29 -6.67 -13.06
C ARG A 120 -11.22 -7.60 -13.82
N LEU A 121 -12.09 -7.04 -14.64
CA LEU A 121 -12.99 -7.78 -15.51
C LEU A 121 -12.49 -7.64 -16.95
N VAL A 122 -12.15 -8.77 -17.56
CA VAL A 122 -11.84 -8.85 -18.97
C VAL A 122 -12.99 -9.55 -19.67
N VAL A 123 -13.55 -8.90 -20.70
CA VAL A 123 -14.57 -9.49 -21.58
C VAL A 123 -13.98 -9.56 -22.98
N GLY A 124 -13.85 -10.79 -23.49
CA GLY A 124 -13.17 -11.05 -24.76
C GLY A 124 -11.71 -10.59 -24.74
N ARG A 125 -11.40 -9.52 -25.45
CA ARG A 125 -10.03 -8.97 -25.59
C ARG A 125 -9.84 -7.61 -24.93
N THR A 126 -10.80 -7.19 -24.10
CA THR A 126 -10.82 -5.85 -23.52
C THR A 126 -10.97 -5.94 -22.00
N LEU A 127 -10.15 -5.18 -21.27
CA LEU A 127 -10.40 -4.90 -19.86
C LEU A 127 -11.54 -3.87 -19.80
N VAL A 128 -12.70 -4.30 -19.31
CA VAL A 128 -13.92 -3.48 -19.32
C VAL A 128 -14.22 -2.84 -17.96
N ALA A 129 -13.61 -3.35 -16.89
CA ALA A 129 -13.72 -2.74 -15.57
C ALA A 129 -12.52 -3.07 -14.69
N ALA A 130 -12.16 -2.16 -13.81
CA ALA A 130 -11.26 -2.39 -12.70
C ALA A 130 -11.78 -1.74 -11.42
N ALA A 131 -11.67 -2.46 -10.30
CA ALA A 131 -12.08 -1.97 -9.00
C ALA A 131 -10.95 -2.14 -7.99
N ARG A 132 -10.52 -1.03 -7.37
CA ARG A 132 -9.67 -1.06 -6.18
C ARG A 132 -10.51 -1.42 -4.98
N ARG A 133 -10.07 -2.39 -4.18
CA ARG A 133 -10.77 -2.78 -2.96
C ARG A 133 -9.98 -2.37 -1.73
N ASP A 134 -10.67 -1.65 -0.85
CA ASP A 134 -10.13 -1.21 0.42
C ASP A 134 -10.79 -2.03 1.55
N PRO A 135 -10.02 -2.48 2.55
CA PRO A 135 -10.58 -3.08 3.75
C PRO A 135 -11.50 -2.09 4.49
N PRO A 136 -12.45 -2.57 5.30
CA PRO A 136 -13.25 -1.71 6.15
C PRO A 136 -12.31 -0.90 7.06
N LEU A 137 -12.35 0.41 6.94
CA LEU A 137 -11.51 1.33 7.69
C LEU A 137 -12.28 2.61 7.99
N VAL A 138 -11.80 3.35 9.00
CA VAL A 138 -12.18 4.73 9.27
C VAL A 138 -10.94 5.61 9.35
N ILE A 139 -11.12 6.90 9.06
CA ILE A 139 -10.07 7.90 9.18
C ILE A 139 -10.35 8.73 10.43
N GLY A 140 -9.36 8.81 11.33
CA GLY A 140 -9.43 9.66 12.50
C GLY A 140 -9.57 11.13 12.11
N ASP A 141 -10.47 11.82 12.80
CA ASP A 141 -10.62 13.27 12.71
C ASP A 141 -10.10 13.98 13.97
N GLY A 142 -9.54 13.23 14.92
CA GLY A 142 -9.06 13.74 16.21
C GLY A 142 -10.16 14.10 17.21
N VAL A 143 -11.44 13.85 16.89
CA VAL A 143 -12.59 14.24 17.72
C VAL A 143 -13.48 13.05 18.04
N HIS A 144 -13.83 12.25 17.04
CA HIS A 144 -14.78 11.15 17.18
C HIS A 144 -14.09 9.83 17.53
N THR A 145 -14.78 9.00 18.31
CA THR A 145 -14.31 7.64 18.61
C THR A 145 -14.38 6.75 17.36
N VAL A 146 -13.62 5.65 17.35
CA VAL A 146 -13.70 4.64 16.28
C VAL A 146 -15.14 4.19 16.04
N ARG A 147 -15.93 3.99 17.10
CA ARG A 147 -17.37 3.66 17.01
C ARG A 147 -18.16 4.74 16.29
N GLN A 148 -18.01 6.00 16.69
CA GLN A 148 -18.72 7.13 16.08
C GLN A 148 -18.34 7.30 14.60
N LEU A 149 -17.06 7.15 14.25
CA LEU A 149 -16.60 7.20 12.87
C LEU A 149 -17.19 6.05 12.04
N VAL A 150 -17.27 4.85 12.61
CA VAL A 150 -17.92 3.70 11.95
C VAL A 150 -19.41 3.97 11.75
N ASP A 151 -20.10 4.53 12.75
CA ASP A 151 -21.52 4.88 12.65
C ASP A 151 -21.77 5.94 11.56
N GLN A 152 -20.89 6.93 11.44
CA GLN A 152 -20.92 7.91 10.35
C GLN A 152 -20.73 7.26 8.98
N VAL A 153 -19.74 6.37 8.83
CA VAL A 153 -19.53 5.61 7.58
C VAL A 153 -20.74 4.73 7.25
N ASN A 154 -21.35 4.10 8.26
CA ASN A 154 -22.54 3.26 8.13
C ASN A 154 -23.84 4.02 7.90
N ALA A 155 -23.84 5.35 8.06
CA ALA A 155 -24.98 6.21 7.74
C ALA A 155 -25.16 6.41 6.22
N ASP A 156 -24.18 6.00 5.39
CA ASP A 156 -24.33 5.95 3.94
C ASP A 156 -25.54 5.06 3.57
N PRO A 157 -26.56 5.57 2.86
CA PRO A 157 -27.74 4.78 2.48
C PRO A 157 -27.40 3.58 1.59
N LYS A 158 -26.22 3.56 0.97
CA LYS A 158 -25.72 2.40 0.21
C LYS A 158 -25.32 1.23 1.12
N ARG A 159 -25.16 1.44 2.42
CA ARG A 159 -24.75 0.42 3.41
C ARG A 159 -25.93 -0.22 4.14
N GLY A 160 -26.10 -1.51 3.93
CA GLY A 160 -27.19 -2.31 4.48
C GLY A 160 -26.70 -3.48 5.32
N GLU A 161 -27.66 -4.19 5.92
CA GLU A 161 -27.41 -5.48 6.56
C GLU A 161 -27.32 -6.59 5.50
N GLY A 162 -26.34 -7.49 5.64
CA GLY A 162 -26.12 -8.57 4.68
C GLY A 162 -25.85 -8.06 3.27
N HIS A 163 -26.58 -8.61 2.28
CA HIS A 163 -26.46 -8.25 0.85
C HIS A 163 -27.67 -7.44 0.35
N ALA A 164 -28.40 -6.77 1.24
CA ALA A 164 -29.61 -6.04 0.89
C ALA A 164 -29.34 -4.78 0.04
N THR A 165 -28.11 -4.25 0.06
CA THR A 165 -27.69 -3.05 -0.68
C THR A 165 -26.29 -3.25 -1.29
N SER A 166 -25.79 -2.25 -2.02
CA SER A 166 -24.50 -2.31 -2.74
C SER A 166 -23.27 -2.39 -1.83
N LEU A 167 -23.36 -1.93 -0.58
CA LEU A 167 -22.30 -2.01 0.41
C LEU A 167 -22.84 -2.66 1.70
N THR A 168 -21.98 -3.36 2.43
CA THR A 168 -22.35 -3.92 3.74
C THR A 168 -21.94 -2.93 4.84
N LYS A 169 -22.70 -2.87 5.92
CA LYS A 169 -22.29 -2.14 7.13
C LYS A 169 -21.03 -2.74 7.75
N ILE A 170 -20.15 -1.88 8.24
CA ILE A 170 -19.00 -2.26 9.05
C ILE A 170 -19.53 -2.66 10.43
N ARG A 171 -19.13 -3.83 10.94
CA ARG A 171 -19.60 -4.38 12.22
C ARG A 171 -18.43 -4.56 13.18
N PHE A 172 -18.69 -4.30 14.46
CA PHE A 172 -17.78 -4.64 15.56
C PHE A 172 -18.03 -6.06 16.03
N ASP A 173 -17.50 -7.04 15.30
CA ASP A 173 -17.39 -8.42 15.76
C ASP A 173 -16.02 -8.70 16.37
N ASP A 174 -15.79 -9.93 16.83
CA ASP A 174 -14.58 -10.27 17.57
C ASP A 174 -13.30 -10.12 16.74
N ILE A 175 -13.42 -10.29 15.42
CA ILE A 175 -12.32 -10.04 14.47
C ILE A 175 -11.98 -8.54 14.43
N ALA A 176 -12.99 -7.67 14.33
CA ALA A 176 -12.78 -6.23 14.32
C ALA A 176 -12.17 -5.73 15.63
N ARG A 177 -12.66 -6.23 16.78
CA ARG A 177 -12.10 -5.91 18.10
C ARG A 177 -10.65 -6.37 18.26
N ALA A 178 -10.33 -7.58 17.81
CA ALA A 178 -8.95 -8.09 17.83
C ALA A 178 -8.02 -7.20 16.99
N ARG A 179 -8.46 -6.77 15.80
CA ARG A 179 -7.68 -5.88 14.93
C ARG A 179 -7.47 -4.49 15.51
N LEU A 180 -8.46 -3.92 16.19
CA LEU A 180 -8.28 -2.66 16.91
C LEU A 180 -7.24 -2.81 18.02
N LYS A 181 -7.32 -3.89 18.80
CA LYS A 181 -6.37 -4.16 19.89
C LYS A 181 -4.93 -4.29 19.39
N GLU A 182 -4.72 -4.94 18.25
CA GLU A 182 -3.40 -5.04 17.60
C GLU A 182 -2.85 -3.68 17.16
N GLN A 183 -3.72 -2.69 16.90
CA GLN A 183 -3.36 -1.30 16.61
C GLN A 183 -3.24 -0.45 17.88
N GLY A 184 -3.35 -1.05 19.08
CA GLY A 184 -3.34 -0.34 20.36
C GLY A 184 -4.59 0.50 20.61
N MET A 185 -5.72 0.15 19.99
CA MET A 185 -6.98 0.88 20.06
C MET A 185 -8.14 -0.02 20.48
N ASP A 186 -9.24 0.63 20.86
CA ASP A 186 -10.55 0.02 21.02
C ASP A 186 -11.63 0.90 20.36
N GLU A 187 -12.89 0.48 20.51
CA GLU A 187 -14.04 1.18 19.91
C GLU A 187 -14.27 2.58 20.50
N THR A 188 -13.75 2.85 21.71
CA THR A 188 -13.88 4.13 22.42
C THR A 188 -12.70 5.08 22.20
N SER A 189 -11.63 4.57 21.60
CA SER A 189 -10.44 5.36 21.28
C SER A 189 -10.77 6.43 20.24
N VAL A 190 -10.20 7.63 20.40
CA VAL A 190 -10.28 8.72 19.41
C VAL A 190 -9.00 8.70 18.57
N PRO A 191 -9.06 8.28 17.30
CA PRO A 191 -7.87 8.23 16.45
C PRO A 191 -7.41 9.63 16.08
N ALA A 192 -6.09 9.84 15.99
CA ALA A 192 -5.52 11.13 15.63
C ALA A 192 -5.98 11.57 14.23
N LEU A 193 -5.99 12.88 13.97
CA LEU A 193 -6.36 13.42 12.66
C LEU A 193 -5.52 12.77 11.54
N GLY A 194 -6.20 12.18 10.55
CA GLY A 194 -5.58 11.49 9.41
C GLY A 194 -5.15 10.05 9.70
N GLN A 195 -5.27 9.57 10.95
CA GLN A 195 -4.89 8.20 11.30
C GLN A 195 -5.86 7.19 10.69
N ARG A 196 -5.33 6.25 9.91
CA ARG A 196 -6.12 5.16 9.33
C ARG A 196 -6.32 4.05 10.38
N VAL A 197 -7.56 3.76 10.73
CA VAL A 197 -7.91 2.65 11.62
C VAL A 197 -8.56 1.54 10.81
N VAL A 198 -7.87 0.42 10.67
CA VAL A 198 -8.32 -0.70 9.85
C VAL A 198 -9.10 -1.70 10.70
N LEU A 199 -10.35 -1.97 10.35
CA LEU A 199 -11.22 -2.88 11.10
C LEU A 199 -11.01 -4.35 10.69
N ARG A 200 -10.55 -4.62 9.48
CA ARG A 200 -10.20 -5.98 9.01
C ARG A 200 -9.08 -5.99 7.99
N ASN A 201 -8.39 -7.12 7.87
CA ASN A 201 -7.33 -7.28 6.87
C ASN A 201 -7.86 -7.59 5.46
N ASN A 202 -9.07 -8.11 5.32
CA ASN A 202 -9.64 -8.46 4.03
C ASN A 202 -10.47 -7.31 3.43
N ALA A 203 -10.33 -7.09 2.13
CA ALA A 203 -11.07 -6.09 1.37
C ALA A 203 -12.41 -6.65 0.83
N ASN A 204 -13.12 -7.42 1.67
CA ASN A 204 -14.38 -8.03 1.29
C ASN A 204 -15.55 -7.04 1.47
N LEU A 205 -16.38 -6.92 0.44
CA LEU A 205 -17.60 -6.10 0.49
C LEU A 205 -18.58 -6.60 1.55
N SER A 206 -18.67 -7.92 1.74
CA SER A 206 -19.53 -8.59 2.75
C SER A 206 -19.11 -8.31 4.19
N THR A 207 -17.92 -7.73 4.39
CA THR A 207 -17.40 -7.38 5.72
C THR A 207 -17.23 -5.87 5.90
N GLY A 208 -17.84 -5.09 5.00
CA GLY A 208 -17.85 -3.63 5.06
C GLY A 208 -16.73 -2.91 4.31
N GLY A 209 -15.88 -3.66 3.58
CA GLY A 209 -14.92 -3.07 2.64
C GLY A 209 -15.61 -2.32 1.51
N THR A 210 -14.85 -1.52 0.78
CA THR A 210 -15.34 -0.75 -0.37
C THR A 210 -14.70 -1.22 -1.66
N ALA A 211 -15.36 -0.95 -2.78
CA ALA A 211 -14.82 -1.12 -4.12
C ALA A 211 -14.96 0.20 -4.85
N THR A 212 -13.83 0.80 -5.21
CA THR A 212 -13.77 2.04 -5.98
C THR A 212 -13.51 1.67 -7.43
N ASP A 213 -14.35 2.14 -8.34
CA ASP A 213 -14.09 2.02 -9.78
C ASP A 213 -12.85 2.85 -10.12
N VAL A 214 -11.88 2.19 -10.75
CA VAL A 214 -10.59 2.77 -11.17
C VAL A 214 -10.30 2.39 -12.62
N THR A 215 -11.35 2.07 -13.40
CA THR A 215 -11.22 1.56 -14.77
C THR A 215 -10.39 2.47 -15.65
N ASP A 216 -10.66 3.78 -15.58
CA ASP A 216 -9.97 4.80 -16.37
C ASP A 216 -8.55 5.12 -15.84
N GLU A 217 -8.23 4.69 -14.62
CA GLU A 217 -6.92 4.87 -13.98
C GLU A 217 -5.96 3.69 -14.27
N VAL A 218 -6.43 2.62 -14.91
CA VAL A 218 -5.58 1.44 -15.18
C VAL A 218 -4.53 1.75 -16.23
N HIS A 219 -3.26 1.61 -15.85
CA HIS A 219 -2.15 1.74 -16.78
C HIS A 219 -2.28 0.74 -17.96
N PRO A 220 -2.02 1.16 -19.23
CA PRO A 220 -2.22 0.31 -20.40
C PRO A 220 -1.47 -1.03 -20.36
N GLU A 221 -0.27 -1.04 -19.80
CA GLU A 221 0.51 -2.28 -19.68
C GLU A 221 -0.14 -3.28 -18.71
N VAL A 222 -0.73 -2.77 -17.62
CA VAL A 222 -1.44 -3.56 -16.63
C VAL A 222 -2.71 -4.17 -17.23
N ALA A 223 -3.43 -3.38 -18.05
CA ALA A 223 -4.58 -3.87 -18.81
C ALA A 223 -4.19 -4.96 -19.81
N ALA A 224 -3.11 -4.76 -20.56
CA ALA A 224 -2.58 -5.75 -21.51
C ALA A 224 -2.22 -7.07 -20.83
N ARG A 225 -1.57 -7.02 -19.66
CA ARG A 225 -1.23 -8.22 -18.87
C ARG A 225 -2.47 -8.93 -18.33
N ALA A 226 -3.49 -8.20 -17.89
CA ALA A 226 -4.76 -8.79 -17.44
C ALA A 226 -5.49 -9.49 -18.59
N ILE A 227 -5.53 -8.87 -19.78
CA ILE A 227 -6.10 -9.46 -21.00
C ILE A 227 -5.33 -10.73 -21.38
N ALA A 228 -4.00 -10.69 -21.34
CA ALA A 228 -3.18 -11.86 -21.61
C ALA A 228 -3.52 -13.00 -20.64
N ALA A 229 -3.52 -12.74 -19.32
CA ALA A 229 -3.83 -13.74 -18.30
C ALA A 229 -5.20 -14.40 -18.50
N ALA A 230 -6.24 -13.63 -18.84
CA ALA A 230 -7.58 -14.16 -19.11
C ALA A 230 -7.60 -15.11 -20.34
N ARG A 231 -6.80 -14.83 -21.37
CA ARG A 231 -6.68 -15.71 -22.55
C ARG A 231 -6.07 -17.06 -22.21
N TRP A 232 -5.07 -17.09 -21.33
CA TRP A 232 -4.45 -18.34 -20.89
C TRP A 232 -5.45 -19.27 -20.17
N TRP A 233 -6.41 -18.70 -19.41
CA TRP A 233 -7.45 -19.47 -18.72
C TRP A 233 -8.59 -19.95 -19.62
N ALA A 234 -8.91 -19.19 -20.68
CA ALA A 234 -9.93 -19.59 -21.65
C ALA A 234 -9.49 -20.79 -22.52
N TRP A 235 -8.18 -21.00 -22.70
CA TRP A 235 -7.64 -22.16 -23.43
C TRP A 235 -7.79 -23.49 -22.67
N THR A 236 -7.81 -23.46 -21.33
CA THR A 236 -7.94 -24.69 -20.51
C THR A 236 -9.38 -25.13 -20.26
N SER A 237 -10.38 -24.38 -20.74
CA SER A 237 -11.82 -24.67 -20.53
C SER A 237 -12.55 -25.06 -21.82
N ALA A 238 -11.83 -25.17 -22.95
CA ALA A 238 -12.37 -25.54 -24.25
C ALA A 238 -11.71 -26.82 -24.82
N ALA A 239 -11.36 -27.77 -23.95
CA ALA A 239 -10.91 -29.12 -24.31
C ALA A 239 -11.74 -30.17 -23.57
#